data_AF-A0A5J4PI81-F1
#
_entry.id   AF-A0A5J4PI81-F1
#
_cell.length_a   1.000
_cell.length_b   1.000
_cell.length_c   1.000
_cell.angle_alpha   90.00
_cell.angle_beta   90.00
_cell.angle_gamma   90.00
#
_symmetry.space_group_name_H-M   'P 1'
#
loop_
_entity.id
_entity.type
_entity.pdbx_description
1 polymer ?
#
loop_
_entity_poly.entity_id
_entity_poly.type
_entity_poly.pdbx_seq_one_letter_code
_entity_poly.pdbx_strand_id
1 'polypeptide(L)'
;QTGVIGKLSLKFTNFSITNLLHPGKNYRGILPQGDGQTLTLSGQTNANYYQSYSISFFDPWFGGKRPNSFSVSTFYSLQTDISDRYYNSSYMNNYYNSMYSGYSGAGMYDYGINSYENYYDPDQSVKMFGFSVGWGKRLKWPDDYFSFTTELSYQRYILHDWKYFPVTNGSSNNISLHLALSRSSIDYPIFPRHGSEFSLSLQITPPYSQFDGINYKSYYEADGSITQENLNRLHQWIEFHKWKFKSKTYTALTTGEKRCFVLMSRVEFGLLG
;
A
#
# COMPACT_ATOMS: atom_id res chain seq x y z
N GLN A 1 11.40 -19.35 5.43
CA GLN A 1 10.68 -18.59 4.41
C GLN A 1 11.39 -18.80 3.07
N THR A 2 11.00 -19.82 2.31
CA THR A 2 11.61 -20.18 1.02
C THR A 2 10.48 -20.37 0.02
N GLY A 3 10.24 -19.36 -0.81
CA GLY A 3 9.21 -19.39 -1.84
C GLY A 3 9.68 -18.60 -3.05
N VAL A 4 9.44 -19.12 -4.24
CA VAL A 4 9.72 -18.42 -5.49
C VAL A 4 8.70 -17.31 -5.68
N ILE A 5 9.18 -16.08 -5.85
CA ILE A 5 8.34 -14.92 -6.14
C ILE A 5 8.28 -14.74 -7.66
N GLY A 6 7.09 -14.88 -8.22
CA GLY A 6 6.81 -14.51 -9.61
C GLY A 6 6.31 -13.07 -9.69
N LYS A 7 6.91 -12.25 -10.57
CA LYS A 7 6.43 -10.90 -10.87
C LYS A 7 6.42 -10.68 -12.37
N LEU A 8 5.28 -10.23 -12.89
CA LEU A 8 5.11 -9.84 -14.28
C LEU A 8 4.48 -8.44 -14.32
N SER A 9 5.10 -7.51 -15.04
CA SER A 9 4.58 -6.16 -15.25
C SER A 9 4.66 -5.82 -16.73
N LEU A 10 3.53 -5.50 -17.33
CA LEU A 10 3.42 -5.02 -18.70
C LEU A 10 3.12 -3.52 -18.66
N LYS A 11 3.97 -2.72 -19.32
CA LYS A 11 3.80 -1.27 -19.43
C LYS A 11 3.72 -0.87 -20.89
N PHE A 12 2.56 -0.40 -21.30
CA PHE A 12 2.36 0.20 -22.60
C PHE A 12 2.70 1.69 -22.51
N THR A 13 3.75 2.10 -23.20
CA THR A 13 4.13 3.50 -23.36
C THR A 13 3.53 4.03 -24.66
N ASN A 14 3.04 5.27 -24.66
CA ASN A 14 2.41 5.91 -25.81
C ASN A 14 1.06 5.30 -26.22
N PHE A 15 0.20 5.02 -25.24
CA PHE A 15 -1.19 4.62 -25.45
C PHE A 15 -2.10 5.86 -25.68
N SER A 16 -3.25 5.66 -26.30
CA SER A 16 -4.30 6.70 -26.42
C SER A 16 -5.69 6.08 -26.20
N ILE A 17 -6.38 6.47 -25.13
CA ILE A 17 -7.79 6.11 -24.87
C ILE A 17 -8.69 6.65 -25.98
N THR A 18 -8.42 7.86 -26.47
CA THR A 18 -9.22 8.50 -27.52
C THR A 18 -9.24 7.64 -28.78
N ASN A 19 -8.08 7.11 -29.18
CA ASN A 19 -7.94 6.21 -30.33
C ASN A 19 -8.43 4.78 -30.04
N LEU A 20 -8.58 4.37 -28.77
CA LEU A 20 -9.24 3.10 -28.39
C LEU A 20 -10.75 3.18 -28.59
N LEU A 21 -11.37 4.27 -28.13
CA LEU A 21 -12.82 4.45 -28.11
C LEU A 21 -13.36 4.96 -29.46
N HIS A 22 -12.53 5.65 -30.25
CA HIS A 22 -12.84 6.08 -31.61
C HIS A 22 -11.80 5.52 -32.59
N PRO A 23 -11.96 4.28 -33.07
CA PRO A 23 -11.01 3.66 -34.00
C PRO A 23 -11.01 4.39 -35.35
N GLY A 24 -10.04 5.29 -35.53
CA GLY A 24 -9.75 5.98 -36.79
C GLY A 24 -8.55 5.38 -37.55
N LYS A 25 -8.01 6.11 -38.53
CA LYS A 25 -6.85 5.71 -39.36
C LYS A 25 -5.53 5.47 -38.60
N ASN A 26 -5.47 5.77 -37.30
CA ASN A 26 -4.27 5.68 -36.47
C ASN A 26 -4.18 4.39 -35.63
N TYR A 27 -5.05 3.41 -35.88
CA TYR A 27 -4.93 2.08 -35.30
C TYR A 27 -3.83 1.28 -36.02
N ARG A 28 -2.58 1.36 -35.54
CA ARG A 28 -1.47 0.52 -36.03
C ARG A 28 -1.31 -0.70 -35.12
N GLY A 29 -1.92 -1.83 -35.49
CA GLY A 29 -1.78 -3.11 -34.79
C GLY A 29 -2.87 -3.37 -33.74
N ILE A 30 -2.49 -3.89 -32.56
CA ILE A 30 -3.42 -4.30 -31.48
C ILE A 30 -3.64 -3.19 -30.43
N LEU A 31 -2.85 -2.10 -30.46
CA LEU A 31 -2.87 -1.05 -29.45
C LEU A 31 -2.94 0.36 -30.07
N PRO A 32 -3.87 1.22 -29.62
CA PRO A 32 -3.97 2.59 -30.07
C PRO A 32 -2.82 3.43 -29.51
N GLN A 33 -2.09 4.11 -30.40
CA GLN A 33 -0.92 4.94 -30.05
C GLN A 33 -1.18 6.42 -30.32
N GLY A 34 -0.50 7.33 -29.61
CA GLY A 34 -0.41 8.74 -30.04
C GLY A 34 -0.33 9.81 -28.94
N ASP A 35 -0.85 9.56 -27.74
CA ASP A 35 -1.07 10.63 -26.74
C ASP A 35 -0.05 10.62 -25.58
N GLY A 36 0.97 9.76 -25.64
CA GLY A 36 1.96 9.66 -24.56
C GLY A 36 1.40 9.11 -23.24
N GLN A 37 0.17 8.59 -23.23
CA GLN A 37 -0.44 7.98 -22.05
C GLN A 37 0.25 6.65 -21.75
N THR A 38 0.18 6.22 -20.49
CA THR A 38 0.72 4.93 -20.08
C THR A 38 -0.34 4.07 -19.41
N LEU A 39 -0.43 2.81 -19.85
CA LEU A 39 -1.23 1.78 -19.21
C LEU A 39 -0.29 0.71 -18.66
N THR A 40 -0.40 0.42 -17.37
CA THR A 40 0.42 -0.59 -16.70
C THR A 40 -0.48 -1.66 -16.10
N LEU A 41 -0.17 -2.92 -16.37
CA LEU A 41 -0.75 -4.07 -15.69
C LEU A 41 0.38 -4.78 -14.95
N SER A 42 0.22 -5.05 -13.66
CA SER A 42 1.20 -5.78 -12.88
C SER A 42 0.54 -6.88 -12.07
N GLY A 43 1.18 -8.05 -12.07
CA GLY A 43 0.84 -9.19 -11.25
C GLY A 43 2.08 -9.67 -10.49
N GLN A 44 1.93 -9.94 -9.20
CA GLN A 44 2.94 -10.57 -8.38
C GLN A 44 2.30 -11.70 -7.57
N THR A 45 2.98 -12.84 -7.48
CA THR A 45 2.55 -13.96 -6.65
C THR A 45 3.72 -14.61 -5.95
N ASN A 46 3.52 -15.02 -4.70
CA ASN A 46 4.39 -15.89 -3.93
C ASN A 46 3.57 -17.12 -3.52
N ALA A 47 3.39 -18.02 -4.49
CA ALA A 47 2.55 -19.22 -4.38
C ALA A 47 1.17 -18.89 -3.76
N ASN A 48 0.86 -19.52 -2.63
CA ASN A 48 -0.44 -19.36 -1.97
C ASN A 48 -0.44 -18.24 -0.92
N TYR A 49 0.71 -17.62 -0.60
CA TYR A 49 0.84 -16.69 0.53
C TYR A 49 0.56 -15.22 0.17
N TYR A 50 0.92 -14.83 -1.05
CA TYR A 50 0.79 -13.44 -1.48
C TYR A 50 0.40 -13.39 -2.95
N GLN A 51 -0.65 -12.64 -3.27
CA GLN A 51 -1.07 -12.35 -4.63
C GLN A 51 -1.42 -10.88 -4.74
N SER A 52 -0.87 -10.18 -5.73
CA SER A 52 -1.12 -8.76 -5.94
C SER A 52 -1.27 -8.47 -7.41
N TYR A 53 -2.40 -7.87 -7.78
CA TYR A 53 -2.75 -7.49 -9.14
C TYR A 53 -3.07 -5.99 -9.16
N SER A 54 -2.57 -5.27 -10.14
CA SER A 54 -2.83 -3.84 -10.28
C SER A 54 -2.92 -3.42 -11.74
N ILE A 55 -3.79 -2.44 -11.97
CA ILE A 55 -3.97 -1.77 -13.25
C ILE A 55 -3.84 -0.27 -12.98
N SER A 56 -3.00 0.43 -13.74
CA SER A 56 -2.86 1.87 -13.65
C SER A 56 -2.81 2.53 -15.02
N PHE A 57 -3.56 3.61 -15.15
CA PHE A 57 -3.59 4.50 -16.29
C PHE A 57 -3.06 5.88 -15.88
N PHE A 58 -2.28 6.50 -16.75
CA PHE A 58 -1.72 7.83 -16.54
C PHE A 58 -1.70 8.63 -17.85
N ASP A 59 -2.27 9.83 -17.80
CA ASP A 59 -2.25 10.82 -18.86
C ASP A 59 -1.43 12.04 -18.39
N PRO A 60 -0.24 12.30 -18.97
CA PRO A 60 0.59 13.45 -18.59
C PRO A 60 0.08 14.82 -19.05
N TRP A 61 -0.85 14.87 -20.01
CA TRP A 61 -1.29 16.08 -20.69
C TRP A 61 -2.81 16.21 -20.69
N PHE A 62 -3.45 15.83 -19.58
CA PHE A 62 -4.88 15.89 -19.41
C PHE A 62 -5.42 17.31 -19.63
N GLY A 63 -6.31 17.46 -20.61
CA GLY A 63 -6.85 18.75 -21.05
C GLY A 63 -5.99 19.52 -22.08
N GLY A 64 -4.88 18.94 -22.54
CA GLY A 64 -4.10 19.31 -23.74
C GLY A 64 -3.29 20.61 -23.70
N LYS A 65 -3.83 21.69 -23.12
CA LYS A 65 -3.22 23.04 -23.19
C LYS A 65 -2.12 23.27 -22.15
N ARG A 66 -2.09 22.47 -21.08
CA ARG A 66 -1.17 22.63 -19.95
C ARG A 66 -0.69 21.26 -19.47
N PRO A 67 0.51 21.17 -18.86
CA PRO A 67 1.00 19.94 -18.22
C PRO A 67 0.21 19.66 -16.95
N ASN A 68 -1.04 19.20 -17.11
CA ASN A 68 -1.80 18.62 -16.02
C ASN A 68 -1.78 17.10 -16.21
N SER A 69 -1.42 16.37 -15.17
CA SER A 69 -1.48 14.92 -15.19
C SER A 69 -2.81 14.43 -14.63
N PHE A 70 -3.30 13.32 -15.14
CA PHE A 70 -4.43 12.57 -14.61
C PHE A 70 -4.04 11.11 -14.46
N SER A 71 -4.47 10.47 -13.38
CA SER A 71 -4.19 9.06 -13.12
C SER A 71 -5.41 8.34 -12.60
N VAL A 72 -5.57 7.09 -13.00
CA VAL A 72 -6.56 6.17 -12.43
C VAL A 72 -5.84 4.88 -12.12
N SER A 73 -6.02 4.34 -10.92
CA SER A 73 -5.43 3.07 -10.55
C SER A 73 -6.41 2.20 -9.79
N THR A 74 -6.25 0.90 -9.94
CA THR A 74 -6.93 -0.08 -9.09
C THR A 74 -5.99 -1.20 -8.76
N PHE A 75 -6.14 -1.78 -7.58
CA PHE A 75 -5.38 -2.93 -7.16
C PHE A 75 -6.20 -3.90 -6.32
N TYR A 76 -5.77 -5.15 -6.36
CA TYR A 76 -6.20 -6.21 -5.47
C TYR A 76 -4.96 -6.83 -4.85
N SER A 77 -4.95 -7.03 -3.54
CA SER A 77 -3.91 -7.73 -2.81
C SER A 77 -4.53 -8.74 -1.87
N LEU A 78 -4.02 -9.96 -1.88
CA LEU A 78 -4.34 -11.03 -0.94
C LEU A 78 -3.06 -11.42 -0.23
N GLN A 79 -3.10 -11.41 1.08
CA GLN A 79 -2.06 -11.94 1.94
C GLN A 79 -2.70 -12.97 2.87
N THR A 80 -2.10 -14.15 2.98
CA THR A 80 -2.52 -15.17 3.96
C THR A 80 -1.42 -15.36 4.99
N ASP A 81 -1.82 -15.71 6.21
CA ASP A 81 -0.86 -15.95 7.29
C ASP A 81 -0.30 -17.38 7.23
N ILE A 82 0.70 -17.67 8.05
CA ILE A 82 1.28 -19.00 8.21
C ILE A 82 0.61 -19.67 9.42
N SER A 83 0.06 -20.88 9.23
CA SER A 83 -0.77 -21.61 10.22
C SER A 83 -0.29 -21.57 11.67
N ASP A 84 -1.22 -21.27 12.59
CA ASP A 84 -1.09 -21.45 14.03
C ASP A 84 -0.94 -22.94 14.46
N ARG A 85 -1.18 -23.92 13.57
CA ARG A 85 -1.00 -25.35 13.88
C ARG A 85 0.46 -25.74 14.17
N TYR A 86 1.43 -24.88 13.84
CA TYR A 86 2.83 -25.08 14.20
C TYR A 86 3.12 -24.78 15.68
N TYR A 87 2.40 -23.82 16.29
CA TYR A 87 2.55 -23.51 17.71
C TYR A 87 1.71 -24.43 18.59
N ASN A 88 0.56 -24.92 18.10
CA ASN A 88 -0.36 -25.68 18.94
C ASN A 88 0.08 -27.15 19.14
N SER A 89 0.77 -27.77 18.19
CA SER A 89 1.21 -29.17 18.30
C SER A 89 2.49 -29.37 19.13
N SER A 90 3.28 -28.31 19.40
CA SER A 90 4.39 -28.37 20.36
C SER A 90 3.97 -28.03 21.79
N TYR A 91 2.92 -27.21 21.96
CA TYR A 91 2.38 -26.84 23.28
C TYR A 91 1.37 -27.88 23.81
N MET A 92 0.47 -28.43 22.98
CA MET A 92 -0.46 -29.47 23.42
C MET A 92 0.19 -30.84 23.62
N ASN A 93 1.31 -31.13 22.95
CA ASN A 93 2.05 -32.37 23.17
C ASN A 93 2.97 -32.31 24.40
N ASN A 94 3.28 -31.10 24.92
CA ASN A 94 3.95 -30.94 26.22
C ASN A 94 2.97 -31.01 27.40
N TYR A 95 1.75 -30.47 27.26
CA TYR A 95 0.76 -30.46 28.34
C TYR A 95 0.08 -31.83 28.54
N TYR A 96 -0.19 -32.59 27.47
CA TYR A 96 -0.73 -33.95 27.61
C TYR A 96 0.32 -34.99 28.06
N ASN A 97 1.61 -34.75 27.78
CA ASN A 97 2.70 -35.66 28.15
C ASN A 97 3.25 -35.38 29.56
N SER A 98 2.93 -34.21 30.16
CA SER A 98 3.26 -33.93 31.57
C SER A 98 2.17 -34.35 32.56
N MET A 99 0.99 -34.81 32.09
CA MET A 99 -0.16 -35.13 32.95
C MET A 99 -0.44 -36.64 33.08
N TYR A 100 0.31 -37.49 32.37
CA TYR A 100 0.21 -38.97 32.44
C TYR A 100 1.54 -39.69 32.66
N SER A 101 2.60 -38.99 33.10
CA SER A 101 3.85 -39.63 33.56
C SER A 101 3.87 -39.70 35.09
N GLY A 102 3.04 -40.58 35.62
CA GLY A 102 2.90 -40.77 37.07
C GLY A 102 1.87 -41.83 37.41
N TYR A 103 2.10 -43.07 36.97
CA TYR A 103 1.85 -44.34 37.67
C TYR A 103 1.80 -45.52 36.67
N SER A 104 2.74 -46.46 36.83
CA SER A 104 2.68 -47.88 36.44
C SER A 104 2.44 -48.29 34.97
N GLY A 105 3.41 -49.01 34.40
CA GLY A 105 3.13 -50.29 33.71
C GLY A 105 3.21 -50.32 32.17
N ALA A 106 4.27 -50.98 31.67
CA ALA A 106 4.32 -51.82 30.47
C ALA A 106 3.80 -51.30 29.11
N GLY A 107 4.76 -50.97 28.23
CA GLY A 107 4.82 -51.39 26.83
C GLY A 107 3.75 -50.91 25.85
N MET A 108 4.15 -50.08 24.88
CA MET A 108 3.73 -50.20 23.48
C MET A 108 4.69 -49.43 22.57
N TYR A 109 5.18 -50.11 21.53
CA TYR A 109 5.83 -49.51 20.36
C TYR A 109 4.71 -49.07 19.41
N ASP A 110 4.72 -47.82 18.94
CA ASP A 110 3.93 -47.42 17.77
C ASP A 110 4.79 -46.68 16.74
N TYR A 111 4.80 -47.24 15.53
CA TYR A 111 5.51 -46.77 14.34
C TYR A 111 4.57 -45.84 13.56
N GLY A 112 4.63 -44.53 13.86
CA GLY A 112 3.88 -43.50 13.13
C GLY A 112 4.74 -42.79 12.09
N ILE A 113 4.58 -43.16 10.83
CA ILE A 113 5.20 -42.55 9.64
C ILE A 113 4.71 -41.09 9.51
N ASN A 114 5.58 -40.11 9.75
CA ASN A 114 5.28 -38.70 9.48
C ASN A 114 5.30 -38.45 7.97
N SER A 115 4.11 -38.43 7.40
CA SER A 115 3.82 -37.92 6.06
C SER A 115 3.99 -36.39 6.09
N TYR A 116 4.85 -35.87 5.22
CA TYR A 116 4.99 -34.43 5.00
C TYR A 116 3.73 -33.91 4.29
N GLU A 117 2.73 -33.45 5.06
CA GLU A 117 1.53 -32.81 4.52
C GLU A 117 1.49 -31.30 4.80
N ASN A 118 1.71 -30.55 3.71
CA ASN A 118 1.15 -29.26 3.31
C ASN A 118 1.07 -28.08 4.31
N TYR A 119 1.89 -27.06 4.01
CA TYR A 119 2.22 -25.84 4.75
C TYR A 119 1.21 -24.68 4.47
N TYR A 120 -0.11 -24.89 4.60
CA TYR A 120 -1.13 -23.90 4.22
C TYR A 120 -2.25 -23.78 5.27
N ASP A 121 -2.52 -22.56 5.75
CA ASP A 121 -3.72 -22.24 6.54
C ASP A 121 -4.61 -21.28 5.74
N PRO A 122 -5.68 -21.76 5.10
CA PRO A 122 -6.62 -20.90 4.39
C PRO A 122 -7.43 -19.97 5.31
N ASP A 123 -7.38 -20.18 6.63
CA ASP A 123 -8.35 -19.58 7.55
C ASP A 123 -7.96 -18.16 8.01
N GLN A 124 -6.70 -17.72 7.78
CA GLN A 124 -6.27 -16.34 8.09
C GLN A 124 -5.86 -15.57 6.84
N SER A 125 -6.58 -14.49 6.52
CA SER A 125 -6.28 -13.68 5.32
C SER A 125 -6.65 -12.20 5.45
N VAL A 126 -5.86 -11.37 4.76
CA VAL A 126 -6.17 -9.96 4.50
C VAL A 126 -6.29 -9.77 3.00
N LYS A 127 -7.48 -9.37 2.57
CA LYS A 127 -7.76 -8.93 1.20
C LYS A 127 -7.90 -7.43 1.20
N MET A 128 -7.26 -6.80 0.23
CA MET A 128 -7.31 -5.37 0.02
C MET A 128 -7.71 -5.11 -1.42
N PHE A 129 -8.78 -4.35 -1.61
CA PHE A 129 -9.15 -3.78 -2.89
C PHE A 129 -8.96 -2.27 -2.82
N GLY A 130 -8.35 -1.68 -3.85
CA GLY A 130 -8.14 -0.25 -3.92
C GLY A 130 -8.52 0.31 -5.28
N PHE A 131 -9.00 1.54 -5.27
CA PHE A 131 -9.26 2.36 -6.43
C PHE A 131 -8.81 3.78 -6.12
N SER A 132 -8.07 4.43 -7.03
CA SER A 132 -7.69 5.83 -6.86
C SER A 132 -7.75 6.61 -8.15
N VAL A 133 -8.06 7.89 -8.01
CA VAL A 133 -8.10 8.88 -9.08
C VAL A 133 -7.24 10.06 -8.65
N GLY A 134 -6.24 10.39 -9.46
CA GLY A 134 -5.28 11.44 -9.19
C GLY A 134 -5.32 12.53 -10.26
N TRP A 135 -5.06 13.76 -9.82
CA TRP A 135 -4.83 14.91 -10.67
C TRP A 135 -3.56 15.63 -10.20
N GLY A 136 -2.73 16.04 -11.15
CA GLY A 136 -1.49 16.76 -10.86
C GLY A 136 -1.32 17.95 -11.77
N LYS A 137 -0.65 18.98 -11.28
CA LYS A 137 -0.40 20.20 -12.04
C LYS A 137 0.86 20.89 -11.54
N ARG A 138 1.66 21.36 -12.50
CA ARG A 138 2.75 22.30 -12.22
C ARG A 138 2.15 23.67 -11.89
N LEU A 139 2.48 24.19 -10.71
CA LEU A 139 2.03 25.51 -10.27
C LEU A 139 2.89 26.59 -10.94
N LYS A 140 2.30 27.77 -11.15
CA LYS A 140 2.99 28.98 -11.62
C LYS A 140 3.31 29.97 -10.51
N TRP A 141 2.62 29.81 -9.38
CA TRP A 141 2.80 30.61 -8.19
C TRP A 141 2.93 29.63 -7.02
N PRO A 142 3.92 29.81 -6.13
CA PRO A 142 4.83 30.97 -6.04
C PRO A 142 6.01 30.96 -7.03
N ASP A 143 6.40 29.81 -7.59
CA ASP A 143 7.35 29.70 -8.70
C ASP A 143 7.02 28.48 -9.59
N ASP A 144 7.69 28.35 -10.74
CA ASP A 144 7.49 27.24 -11.67
C ASP A 144 8.13 25.92 -11.19
N TYR A 145 8.89 25.87 -10.10
CA TYR A 145 9.43 24.61 -9.58
C TYR A 145 8.42 23.83 -8.76
N PHE A 146 7.29 24.45 -8.40
CA PHE A 146 6.24 23.80 -7.64
C PHE A 146 5.34 22.90 -8.50
N SER A 147 5.00 21.75 -7.95
CA SER A 147 3.99 20.84 -8.45
C SER A 147 3.02 20.47 -7.35
N PHE A 148 1.74 20.41 -7.68
CA PHE A 148 0.69 20.01 -6.78
C PHE A 148 0.01 18.75 -7.32
N THR A 149 -0.21 17.78 -6.45
CA THR A 149 -0.95 16.57 -6.78
C THR A 149 -2.04 16.33 -5.75
N THR A 150 -3.23 15.98 -6.22
CA THR A 150 -4.35 15.55 -5.40
C THR A 150 -4.77 14.17 -5.85
N GLU A 151 -5.05 13.26 -4.92
CA GLU A 151 -5.54 11.92 -5.23
C GLU A 151 -6.67 11.56 -4.27
N LEU A 152 -7.81 11.19 -4.82
CA LEU A 152 -8.89 10.58 -4.08
C LEU A 152 -8.75 9.06 -4.21
N SER A 153 -8.68 8.37 -3.08
CA SER A 153 -8.52 6.93 -3.03
C SER A 153 -9.60 6.30 -2.16
N TYR A 154 -10.11 5.18 -2.62
CA TYR A 154 -10.96 4.28 -1.86
C TYR A 154 -10.26 2.94 -1.71
N GLN A 155 -10.20 2.44 -0.49
CA GLN A 155 -9.60 1.17 -0.18
C GLN A 155 -10.49 0.40 0.79
N ARG A 156 -10.76 -0.86 0.45
CA ARG A 156 -11.50 -1.79 1.29
C ARG A 156 -10.58 -2.89 1.77
N TYR A 157 -10.53 -3.05 3.08
CA TYR A 157 -9.87 -4.14 3.77
C TYR A 157 -10.92 -5.18 4.13
N ILE A 158 -10.63 -6.45 3.88
CA ILE A 158 -11.46 -7.58 4.31
C ILE A 158 -10.51 -8.49 5.08
N LEU A 159 -10.73 -8.58 6.38
CA LEU A 159 -9.92 -9.33 7.32
C LEU A 159 -10.69 -10.58 7.75
N HIS A 160 -9.99 -11.71 7.71
CA HIS A 160 -10.49 -12.98 8.20
C HIS A 160 -9.45 -13.57 9.15
N ASP A 161 -9.82 -13.73 10.41
CA ASP A 161 -9.02 -14.20 11.54
C ASP A 161 -7.60 -13.60 11.62
N TRP A 162 -7.46 -12.33 11.22
CA TRP A 162 -6.17 -11.67 11.10
C TRP A 162 -5.76 -10.99 12.41
N LYS A 163 -4.84 -11.62 13.16
CA LYS A 163 -4.48 -11.20 14.52
C LYS A 163 -3.52 -10.01 14.61
N TYR A 164 -2.91 -9.60 13.49
CA TYR A 164 -1.95 -8.47 13.49
C TYR A 164 -2.58 -7.08 13.40
N PHE A 165 -3.91 -7.00 13.17
CA PHE A 165 -4.65 -5.75 13.22
C PHE A 165 -5.58 -5.73 14.44
N PRO A 166 -5.93 -4.54 14.97
CA PRO A 166 -6.95 -4.42 16.02
C PRO A 166 -8.29 -5.04 15.62
N VAL A 167 -8.61 -5.03 14.33
CA VAL A 167 -9.78 -5.70 13.73
C VAL A 167 -9.36 -7.09 13.26
N THR A 168 -9.87 -8.13 13.92
CA THR A 168 -9.53 -9.52 13.58
C THR A 168 -10.42 -10.10 12.48
N ASN A 169 -11.69 -9.70 12.47
CA ASN A 169 -12.71 -10.19 11.54
C ASN A 169 -13.60 -9.05 11.06
N GLY A 170 -13.78 -8.94 9.74
CA GLY A 170 -14.75 -8.00 9.16
C GLY A 170 -14.18 -7.23 7.98
N SER A 171 -14.86 -6.13 7.63
CA SER A 171 -14.39 -5.25 6.54
C SER A 171 -14.31 -3.81 6.99
N SER A 172 -13.16 -3.18 6.71
CA SER A 172 -12.92 -1.76 6.98
C SER A 172 -12.82 -1.00 5.66
N ASN A 173 -13.45 0.16 5.61
CA ASN A 173 -13.47 1.05 4.46
C ASN A 173 -12.60 2.27 4.76
N ASN A 174 -11.83 2.68 3.76
CA ASN A 174 -10.95 3.83 3.84
C ASN A 174 -11.16 4.68 2.59
N ILE A 175 -11.71 5.88 2.77
CA ILE A 175 -11.74 6.90 1.73
C ILE A 175 -10.74 7.96 2.17
N SER A 176 -9.66 8.13 1.41
CA SER A 176 -8.63 9.11 1.74
C SER A 176 -8.35 10.07 0.60
N LEU A 177 -8.19 11.34 0.96
CA LEU A 177 -7.73 12.42 0.10
C LEU A 177 -6.25 12.65 0.37
N HIS A 178 -5.42 12.42 -0.64
CA HIS A 178 -4.00 12.74 -0.62
C HIS A 178 -3.78 14.08 -1.31
N LEU A 179 -3.09 14.99 -0.63
CA LEU A 179 -2.65 16.29 -1.14
C LEU A 179 -1.13 16.34 -1.02
N ALA A 180 -0.44 16.62 -2.11
CA ALA A 180 1.01 16.71 -2.12
C ALA A 180 1.45 17.99 -2.84
N LEU A 181 2.25 18.78 -2.15
CA LEU A 181 2.96 19.92 -2.70
C LEU A 181 4.44 19.57 -2.76
N SER A 182 5.02 19.60 -3.94
CA SER A 182 6.45 19.37 -4.15
C SER A 182 7.08 20.56 -4.85
N ARG A 183 8.37 20.79 -4.59
CA ARG A 183 9.20 21.78 -5.27
C ARG A 183 10.55 21.18 -5.54
N SER A 184 11.01 21.18 -6.79
CA SER A 184 12.36 20.72 -7.13
C SER A 184 13.06 21.77 -7.98
N SER A 185 14.13 22.35 -7.44
CA SER A 185 14.95 23.37 -8.12
C SER A 185 16.41 22.92 -8.27
N ILE A 186 16.61 21.61 -8.43
CA ILE A 186 17.94 21.03 -8.66
C ILE A 186 18.47 21.41 -10.03
N ASP A 187 19.78 21.58 -10.14
CA ASP A 187 20.47 21.94 -11.36
C ASP A 187 20.70 20.74 -12.30
N TYR A 188 21.12 19.59 -11.77
CA TYR A 188 21.35 18.37 -12.53
C TYR A 188 20.59 17.17 -11.93
N PRO A 189 19.84 16.38 -12.74
CA PRO A 189 19.06 15.25 -12.21
C PRO A 189 19.90 14.10 -11.64
N ILE A 190 21.07 13.82 -12.21
CA ILE A 190 21.88 12.64 -11.86
C ILE A 190 22.85 12.95 -10.71
N PHE A 191 23.42 14.16 -10.70
CA PHE A 191 24.35 14.62 -9.69
C PHE A 191 24.06 16.09 -9.35
N PRO A 192 23.02 16.37 -8.52
CA PRO A 192 22.68 17.74 -8.15
C PRO A 192 23.82 18.38 -7.37
N ARG A 193 24.22 19.59 -7.76
CA ARG A 193 25.29 20.37 -7.10
C ARG A 193 24.72 21.55 -6.32
N HIS A 194 23.62 22.11 -6.81
CA HIS A 194 22.92 23.23 -6.20
C HIS A 194 21.41 22.99 -6.20
N GLY A 195 20.74 23.65 -5.26
CA GLY A 195 19.29 23.68 -5.20
C GLY A 195 18.73 22.76 -4.14
N SER A 196 17.45 22.41 -4.30
CA SER A 196 16.70 21.72 -3.26
C SER A 196 15.52 20.93 -3.82
N GLU A 197 15.14 19.89 -3.09
CA GLU A 197 13.92 19.13 -3.30
C GLU A 197 13.11 19.17 -2.01
N PHE A 198 11.92 19.73 -2.07
CA PHE A 198 10.97 19.76 -0.97
C PHE A 198 9.71 18.99 -1.37
N SER A 199 9.14 18.26 -0.42
CA SER A 199 7.85 17.60 -0.58
C SER A 199 7.11 17.59 0.75
N LEU A 200 5.92 18.18 0.75
CA LEU A 200 4.96 18.11 1.84
C LEU A 200 3.74 17.34 1.32
N SER A 201 3.33 16.30 2.02
CA SER A 201 2.12 15.55 1.68
C SER A 201 1.26 15.31 2.91
N LEU A 202 -0.05 15.35 2.68
CA LEU A 202 -1.10 15.17 3.65
C LEU A 202 -2.07 14.13 3.08
N GLN A 203 -2.27 13.03 3.79
CA GLN A 203 -3.32 12.05 3.49
C GLN A 203 -4.32 12.08 4.63
N ILE A 204 -5.55 12.48 4.33
CA ILE A 204 -6.63 12.63 5.32
C ILE A 204 -7.83 11.81 4.91
N THR A 205 -8.56 11.32 5.90
CA THR A 205 -9.90 10.76 5.69
C THR A 205 -10.95 11.73 6.24
N PRO A 206 -12.22 11.63 5.78
CA PRO A 206 -13.32 12.35 6.41
C PRO A 206 -13.42 12.02 7.91
N PRO A 207 -13.75 12.98 8.79
CA PRO A 207 -13.93 12.72 10.21
C PRO A 207 -15.30 12.05 10.44
N TYR A 208 -15.38 10.75 10.17
CA TYR A 208 -16.60 9.96 10.29
C TYR A 208 -17.18 10.06 11.70
N SER A 209 -16.31 10.05 12.72
CA SER A 209 -16.69 10.17 14.13
C SER A 209 -17.50 11.42 14.47
N GLN A 210 -17.45 12.47 13.64
CA GLN A 210 -18.18 13.72 13.85
C GLN A 210 -19.52 13.79 13.10
N PHE A 211 -19.72 12.97 12.06
CA PHE A 211 -20.85 13.12 11.14
C PHE A 211 -21.80 11.91 11.09
N ASP A 212 -21.40 10.75 11.61
CA ASP A 212 -22.22 9.52 11.56
C ASP A 212 -23.30 9.42 12.64
N GLY A 213 -23.25 10.28 13.67
CA GLY A 213 -24.22 10.29 14.78
C GLY A 213 -24.12 9.07 15.71
N ILE A 214 -23.05 8.28 15.62
CA ILE A 214 -22.84 7.09 16.44
C ILE A 214 -22.16 7.49 17.75
N ASN A 215 -22.73 7.06 18.88
CA ASN A 215 -22.10 7.29 20.18
C ASN A 215 -21.04 6.22 20.45
N TYR A 216 -19.82 6.44 19.97
CA TYR A 216 -18.70 5.53 20.18
C TYR A 216 -18.33 5.29 21.66
N LYS A 217 -18.77 6.15 22.59
CA LYS A 217 -18.57 5.91 24.03
C LYS A 217 -19.37 4.72 24.53
N SER A 218 -20.50 4.37 23.91
CA SER A 218 -21.30 3.21 24.30
C SER A 218 -20.70 1.87 23.85
N TYR A 219 -19.59 1.89 23.10
CA TYR A 219 -18.88 0.68 22.70
C TYR A 219 -17.90 0.19 23.78
N TYR A 220 -17.57 1.05 24.73
CA TYR A 220 -16.74 0.73 25.87
C TYR A 220 -17.61 0.28 27.05
N GLU A 221 -17.19 -0.79 27.71
CA GLU A 221 -17.76 -1.24 28.96
C GLU A 221 -17.39 -0.28 30.10
N ALA A 222 -18.04 -0.42 31.26
CA ALA A 222 -17.84 0.46 32.42
C ALA A 222 -16.39 0.43 32.97
N ASP A 223 -15.62 -0.62 32.67
CA ASP A 223 -14.21 -0.78 33.04
C ASP A 223 -13.23 -0.23 31.96
N GLY A 224 -13.76 0.30 30.86
CA GLY A 224 -12.97 0.80 29.72
C GLY A 224 -12.52 -0.30 28.74
N SER A 225 -12.93 -1.55 28.93
CA SER A 225 -12.70 -2.63 27.96
C SER A 225 -13.65 -2.53 26.77
N ILE A 226 -13.26 -3.13 25.64
CA ILE A 226 -14.07 -3.17 24.42
C ILE A 226 -14.14 -4.61 23.90
N THR A 227 -15.34 -5.06 23.56
CA THR A 227 -15.52 -6.39 22.94
C THR A 227 -14.99 -6.38 21.51
N GLN A 228 -14.54 -7.52 20.99
CA GLN A 228 -14.01 -7.60 19.63
C GLN A 228 -15.06 -7.18 18.57
N GLU A 229 -16.34 -7.47 18.81
CA GLU A 229 -17.43 -7.03 17.93
C GLU A 229 -17.55 -5.50 17.89
N ASN A 230 -17.51 -4.85 19.05
CA ASN A 230 -17.55 -3.38 19.13
C ASN A 230 -16.27 -2.75 18.56
N LEU A 231 -15.11 -3.38 18.73
CA LEU A 231 -13.84 -2.94 18.14
C LEU A 231 -13.86 -3.02 16.61
N ASN A 232 -14.47 -4.07 16.05
CA ASN A 232 -14.64 -4.22 14.60
C ASN A 232 -15.61 -3.18 14.04
N ARG A 233 -16.70 -2.87 14.78
CA ARG A 233 -17.65 -1.81 14.42
C ARG A 233 -17.01 -0.42 14.46
N LEU A 234 -16.22 -0.13 15.49
CA LEU A 234 -15.49 1.12 15.65
C LEU A 234 -14.58 1.41 14.44
N HIS A 235 -13.92 0.38 13.90
CA HIS A 235 -12.97 0.51 12.80
C HIS A 235 -13.57 0.16 11.44
N GLN A 236 -14.90 0.20 11.29
CA GLN A 236 -15.55 -0.02 10.00
C GLN A 236 -15.19 1.09 9.00
N TRP A 237 -15.01 2.32 9.48
CA TRP A 237 -14.50 3.45 8.72
C TRP A 237 -13.19 3.92 9.34
N ILE A 238 -12.13 3.93 8.53
CA ILE A 238 -10.80 4.30 9.00
C ILE A 238 -10.66 5.82 9.02
N GLU A 239 -10.44 6.38 10.21
CA GLU A 239 -10.18 7.80 10.45
C GLU A 239 -8.69 8.04 10.74
N PHE A 240 -8.02 8.90 9.97
CA PHE A 240 -6.64 9.32 10.24
C PHE A 240 -6.25 10.58 9.45
N HIS A 241 -5.18 11.22 9.92
CA HIS A 241 -4.39 12.16 9.13
C HIS A 241 -2.91 11.79 9.14
N LYS A 242 -2.30 11.73 7.96
CA LYS A 242 -0.89 11.39 7.78
C LYS A 242 -0.15 12.51 7.07
N TRP A 243 0.78 13.11 7.79
CA TRP A 243 1.68 14.14 7.31
C TRP A 243 3.02 13.52 6.96
N LYS A 244 3.58 13.87 5.80
CA LYS A 244 4.96 13.53 5.46
C LYS A 244 5.65 14.75 4.90
N PHE A 245 6.83 15.04 5.43
CA PHE A 245 7.71 16.10 4.98
C PHE A 245 9.05 15.52 4.57
N LYS A 246 9.56 15.94 3.41
CA LYS A 246 10.88 15.59 2.90
C LYS A 246 11.56 16.85 2.40
N SER A 247 12.82 17.01 2.79
CA SER A 247 13.68 18.11 2.36
C SER A 247 15.06 17.57 2.01
N LYS A 248 15.54 17.89 0.82
CA LYS A 248 16.93 17.71 0.43
C LYS A 248 17.48 19.04 -0.04
N THR A 249 18.66 19.40 0.42
CA THR A 249 19.38 20.59 -0.03
C THR A 249 20.77 20.19 -0.48
N TYR A 250 21.19 20.72 -1.62
CA TYR A 250 22.47 20.44 -2.24
C TYR A 250 23.30 21.72 -2.27
N THR A 251 24.48 21.64 -1.66
CA THR A 251 25.42 22.76 -1.58
C THR A 251 26.78 22.29 -2.03
N ALA A 252 27.23 22.76 -3.21
CA ALA A 252 28.60 22.56 -3.64
C ALA A 252 29.56 23.30 -2.69
N LEU A 253 30.51 22.56 -2.11
CA LEU A 253 31.54 23.08 -1.23
C LEU A 253 32.85 23.37 -1.99
N THR A 254 32.99 22.88 -3.23
CA THR A 254 34.12 23.19 -4.11
C THR A 254 33.64 23.67 -5.48
N THR A 255 34.42 24.54 -6.10
CA THR A 255 34.11 25.20 -7.39
C THR A 255 34.58 24.41 -8.63
N GLY A 256 35.23 23.26 -8.46
CA GLY A 256 35.80 22.49 -9.57
C GLY A 256 34.79 21.60 -10.28
N GLU A 257 34.69 21.68 -11.62
CA GLU A 257 33.76 20.85 -12.40
C GLU A 257 34.10 19.35 -12.39
N LYS A 258 35.39 18.99 -12.45
CA LYS A 258 35.84 17.59 -12.46
C LYS A 258 35.86 16.92 -11.08
N ARG A 259 35.89 17.72 -10.01
CA ARG A 259 35.96 17.27 -8.60
C ARG A 259 35.12 18.23 -7.75
N CYS A 260 33.82 18.20 -7.98
CA CYS A 260 32.86 18.98 -7.20
C CYS A 260 32.45 18.17 -5.96
N PHE A 261 32.84 18.63 -4.79
CA PHE A 261 32.39 18.08 -3.53
C PHE A 261 31.07 18.76 -3.16
N VAL A 262 30.01 17.96 -3.01
CA VAL A 262 28.66 18.46 -2.73
C VAL A 262 28.21 17.92 -1.38
N LEU A 263 27.81 18.83 -0.50
CA LEU A 263 27.12 18.48 0.72
C LEU A 263 25.63 18.31 0.43
N MET A 264 25.10 17.13 0.74
CA MET A 264 23.67 16.83 0.66
C MET A 264 23.11 16.75 2.08
N SER A 265 22.28 17.72 2.45
CA SER A 265 21.53 17.71 3.70
C SER A 265 20.15 17.12 3.45
N ARG A 266 19.74 16.12 4.24
CA ARG A 266 18.46 15.44 4.10
C ARG A 266 17.71 15.42 5.42
N VAL A 267 16.44 15.80 5.37
CA VAL A 267 15.48 15.69 6.47
C VAL A 267 14.24 14.97 5.95
N GLU A 268 13.82 13.93 6.67
CA GLU A 268 12.56 13.22 6.42
C GLU A 268 11.79 13.14 7.74
N PHE A 269 10.52 13.54 7.71
CA PHE A 269 9.63 13.53 8.87
C PHE A 269 8.27 12.97 8.46
N GLY A 270 7.66 12.20 9.36
CA GLY A 270 6.33 11.65 9.15
C GLY A 270 5.56 11.64 10.46
N LEU A 271 4.32 12.08 10.42
CA LEU A 271 3.40 12.09 11.56
C LEU A 271 2.09 11.44 11.14
N LEU A 272 1.62 10.48 11.93
CA LEU A 272 0.33 9.84 11.79
C LEU A 272 -0.47 10.16 13.05
N GLY A 273 -1.73 10.55 12.88
CA GLY A 273 -2.69 10.70 13.95
C GLY A 273 -4.08 10.39 13.46
#